data_AF-A0A0C9VWP4-F1
#
_entry.id   AF-A0A0C9VWP4-F1
#
_cell.length_a   1.000
_cell.length_b   1.000
_cell.length_c   1.000
_cell.angle_alpha   90.00
_cell.angle_beta   90.00
_cell.angle_gamma   90.00
#
_symmetry.space_group_name_H-M   'P 1'
#
loop_
_entity.id
_entity.type
_entity.pdbx_description
1 polymer ?
#
loop_
_entity_poly.entity_id
_entity_poly.type
_entity_poly.pdbx_seq_one_letter_code
_entity_poly.pdbx_strand_id
1 'polypeptide(L)'
;MDGSDWYEGGNNINSDIEEVPQKPETPAVKKRPYQATSPEPSSRKKRNSRVSGASAIVSLADTIQKVSARLGSPEGDLEASPLRQTRAYQVAEEEEGLSDHELVTVMKVFQNSTTHADAYLAFKRKAVRRLWLQSIMEEMDRD
;
A
#
# COMPACT_ATOMS: atom_id res chain seq x y z
N MET A 1 -16.32 -12.59 51.40
CA MET A 1 -15.41 -11.46 51.65
C MET A 1 -15.77 -10.40 50.63
N ASP A 2 -16.74 -9.54 50.94
CA ASP A 2 -16.65 -8.35 51.81
C ASP A 2 -15.93 -7.20 51.11
N GLY A 3 -16.63 -6.07 50.98
CA GLY A 3 -16.20 -4.86 50.31
C GLY A 3 -15.85 -3.77 51.31
N SER A 4 -14.98 -2.85 50.90
CA SER A 4 -14.70 -1.52 51.48
C SER A 4 -13.70 -0.87 50.50
N ASP A 5 -14.08 0.03 49.60
CA ASP A 5 -14.37 1.46 49.77
C ASP A 5 -13.29 2.27 50.51
N TRP A 6 -12.66 3.16 49.72
CA TRP A 6 -11.97 4.45 49.94
C TRP A 6 -10.99 4.63 51.12
N TYR A 7 -9.82 5.24 50.84
CA TYR A 7 -9.48 6.59 51.34
C TYR A 7 -8.26 7.19 50.60
N GLU A 8 -8.45 8.44 50.21
CA GLU A 8 -7.49 9.45 49.74
C GLU A 8 -6.47 9.86 50.82
N GLY A 9 -5.28 10.23 50.39
CA GLY A 9 -4.30 10.98 51.17
C GLY A 9 -2.99 11.06 50.38
N GLY A 10 -2.49 12.19 49.92
CA GLY A 10 -2.64 13.56 50.38
C GLY A 10 -1.24 14.14 50.42
N ASN A 11 -0.67 14.51 49.27
CA ASN A 11 0.70 15.03 49.22
C ASN A 11 0.71 16.56 49.14
N ASN A 12 0.62 17.12 50.34
CA ASN A 12 1.37 18.25 50.88
C ASN A 12 1.35 19.59 50.11
N ILE A 13 0.40 20.42 50.51
CA ILE A 13 0.40 21.88 50.31
C ILE A 13 1.23 22.49 51.43
N ASN A 14 2.29 23.21 51.09
CA ASN A 14 2.80 24.27 51.96
C ASN A 14 2.49 25.63 51.29
N SER A 15 1.46 26.28 51.84
CA SER A 15 1.30 27.72 51.97
C SER A 15 2.57 28.34 52.58
N ASP A 16 2.98 29.56 52.30
CA ASP A 16 2.40 30.85 52.72
C ASP A 16 3.50 31.89 52.38
N ILE A 17 3.31 33.12 51.89
CA ILE A 17 2.78 34.27 52.62
C ILE A 17 2.94 35.52 51.70
N GLU A 18 1.86 36.31 51.57
CA GLU A 18 1.71 37.80 51.45
C GLU A 18 2.60 38.65 50.50
N GLU A 19 2.26 39.83 49.97
CA GLU A 19 1.08 40.70 49.84
C GLU A 19 1.57 41.92 49.00
N VAL A 20 0.88 42.22 47.88
CA VAL A 20 0.49 43.51 47.23
C VAL A 20 1.17 44.85 47.67
N PRO A 21 1.11 46.00 46.93
CA PRO A 21 1.25 46.37 45.49
C PRO A 21 2.34 47.48 45.27
N GLN A 22 2.58 47.94 44.03
CA GLN A 22 2.47 49.37 43.63
C GLN A 22 3.00 49.66 42.21
N LYS A 23 2.16 50.36 41.43
CA LYS A 23 2.47 51.08 40.18
C LYS A 23 2.74 52.55 40.55
N PRO A 24 3.67 53.24 39.86
CA PRO A 24 3.29 54.46 39.13
C PRO A 24 3.99 54.53 37.75
N GLU A 25 3.27 54.76 36.66
CA GLU A 25 3.09 56.05 35.96
C GLU A 25 4.27 56.50 35.06
N THR A 26 3.89 56.81 33.82
CA THR A 26 4.69 57.10 32.60
C THR A 26 5.43 58.45 32.61
N PRO A 27 6.36 58.71 31.65
CA PRO A 27 5.92 59.53 30.52
C PRO A 27 6.48 59.08 29.14
N ALA A 28 5.70 59.41 28.11
CA ALA A 28 5.97 59.16 26.70
C ALA A 28 7.10 60.05 26.13
N VAL A 29 7.90 59.51 25.21
CA VAL A 29 8.74 60.32 24.30
C VAL A 29 8.58 59.86 22.85
N LYS A 30 8.52 60.86 21.96
CA LYS A 30 8.01 60.85 20.59
C LYS A 30 9.05 60.32 19.57
N LYS A 31 8.49 59.85 18.45
CA LYS A 31 9.10 59.31 17.21
C LYS A 31 10.21 60.19 16.60
N ARG A 32 11.23 59.56 15.99
CA ARG A 32 11.72 59.88 14.63
C ARG A 32 12.28 58.62 13.91
N PRO A 33 12.06 58.46 12.59
CA PRO A 33 12.61 57.37 11.79
C PRO A 33 13.87 57.82 11.03
N TYR A 34 14.87 56.93 10.85
CA TYR A 34 15.74 57.00 9.67
C TYR A 34 16.39 55.66 9.32
N GLN A 35 16.63 55.50 8.01
CA GLN A 35 16.84 54.26 7.26
C GLN A 35 18.27 53.67 7.35
N ALA A 36 18.35 52.41 6.94
CA ALA A 36 19.47 51.49 7.04
C ALA A 36 20.56 51.62 5.95
N THR A 37 21.78 51.20 6.28
CA THR A 37 22.74 50.59 5.34
C THR A 37 23.45 49.39 6.00
N SER A 38 23.31 48.23 5.34
CA SER A 38 23.69 46.82 5.60
C SER A 38 25.22 46.53 5.75
N PRO A 39 25.72 45.28 5.92
CA PRO A 39 25.15 44.02 6.43
C PRO A 39 26.01 43.38 7.55
N GLU A 40 25.41 42.86 8.61
CA GLU A 40 26.03 41.77 9.38
C GLU A 40 25.16 40.51 9.19
N PRO A 41 25.71 39.35 8.79
CA PRO A 41 24.92 38.14 8.57
C PRO A 41 24.51 37.56 9.93
N SER A 42 23.53 38.19 10.57
CA SER A 42 22.79 37.54 11.65
C SER A 42 22.16 36.29 11.05
N SER A 43 22.59 35.14 11.58
CA SER A 43 22.10 33.83 11.21
C SER A 43 20.58 33.80 11.41
N ARG A 44 19.83 34.00 10.32
CA ARG A 44 18.39 33.77 10.31
C ARG A 44 18.20 32.31 10.72
N LYS A 45 17.80 32.07 11.96
CA LYS A 45 17.19 30.81 12.38
C LYS A 45 16.15 30.49 11.32
N LYS A 46 16.42 29.49 10.47
CA LYS A 46 15.43 28.92 9.57
C LYS A 46 14.27 28.55 10.48
N ARG A 47 13.17 29.30 10.37
CA ARG A 47 11.91 28.91 10.99
C ARG A 47 11.62 27.56 10.38
N ASN A 48 11.79 26.49 11.15
CA ASN A 48 11.41 25.15 10.74
C ASN A 48 9.97 25.27 10.28
N SER A 49 9.75 25.22 8.96
CA SER A 49 8.41 25.26 8.40
C SER A 49 7.74 24.02 8.94
N ARG A 50 6.83 24.21 9.89
CA ARG A 50 5.97 23.13 10.36
C ARG A 50 5.36 22.54 9.11
N VAL A 51 5.78 21.33 8.73
CA VAL A 51 5.10 20.57 7.68
C VAL A 51 3.66 20.53 8.14
N SER A 52 2.81 21.25 7.41
CA SER A 52 1.38 21.36 7.73
C SER A 52 0.84 19.94 7.84
N GLY A 53 0.04 19.64 8.87
CA GLY A 53 -0.52 18.30 9.07
C GLY A 53 -1.24 17.79 7.80
N ALA A 54 -1.86 18.69 7.04
CA ALA A 54 -2.45 18.39 5.74
C ALA A 54 -1.41 17.88 4.71
N SER A 55 -0.21 18.48 4.66
CA SER A 55 0.87 18.04 3.78
C SER A 55 1.40 16.66 4.18
N ALA A 56 1.42 16.34 5.47
CA ALA A 56 1.79 15.01 5.96
C ALA A 56 0.73 13.96 5.60
N ILE A 57 -0.56 14.31 5.69
CA ILE A 57 -1.67 13.43 5.30
C ILE A 57 -1.66 13.17 3.78
N VAL A 58 -1.44 14.19 2.95
CA VAL A 58 -1.31 14.03 1.50
C VAL A 58 -0.10 13.16 1.16
N SER A 59 1.03 13.39 1.84
CA SER A 59 2.23 12.57 1.64
C SER A 59 2.00 11.11 2.04
N LEU A 60 1.25 10.88 3.14
CA LEU A 60 0.87 9.54 3.57
C LEU A 60 -0.06 8.88 2.54
N ALA A 61 -1.08 9.60 2.04
CA ALA A 61 -1.97 9.10 1.00
C ALA A 61 -1.21 8.74 -0.28
N ASP A 62 -0.26 9.56 -0.72
CA ASP A 62 0.59 9.28 -1.88
C ASP A 62 1.47 8.04 -1.65
N THR A 63 2.00 7.86 -0.44
CA THR A 63 2.79 6.66 -0.12
C THR A 63 1.91 5.41 -0.05
N ILE A 64 0.71 5.50 0.52
CA ILE A 64 -0.26 4.40 0.54
C ILE A 64 -0.67 4.07 -0.89
N GLN A 65 -0.92 5.06 -1.76
CA GLN A 65 -1.24 4.81 -3.16
C GLN A 65 -0.08 4.17 -3.92
N LYS A 66 1.17 4.59 -3.68
CA LYS A 66 2.36 3.99 -4.30
C LYS A 66 2.64 2.57 -3.79
N VAL A 67 2.39 2.32 -2.51
CA VAL A 67 2.53 1.00 -1.90
C VAL A 67 1.37 0.11 -2.29
N SER A 68 0.14 0.60 -2.34
CA SER A 68 -1.04 -0.13 -2.81
C SER A 68 -1.01 -0.34 -4.32
N ALA A 69 -0.35 0.49 -5.12
CA ALA A 69 -0.10 0.18 -6.53
C ALA A 69 0.92 -0.97 -6.69
N ARG A 70 1.78 -1.18 -5.69
CA ARG A 70 2.76 -2.27 -5.66
C ARG A 70 2.25 -3.53 -4.96
N LEU A 71 1.30 -3.38 -4.03
CA LEU A 71 0.69 -4.45 -3.24
C LEU A 71 -0.73 -4.79 -3.70
N GLY A 72 -1.32 -3.94 -4.53
CA GLY A 72 -2.65 -4.10 -5.14
C GLY A 72 -2.59 -5.09 -6.29
N SER A 73 -2.28 -6.33 -5.97
CA SER A 73 -3.13 -7.44 -6.39
C SER A 73 -2.97 -8.59 -5.39
N PRO A 74 -3.80 -8.63 -4.34
CA PRO A 74 -4.01 -9.83 -3.56
C PRO A 74 -5.34 -10.52 -3.94
N GLU A 75 -5.81 -10.38 -5.19
CA GLU A 75 -6.93 -11.16 -5.71
C GLU A 75 -6.52 -11.88 -6.99
N GLY A 76 -5.81 -12.99 -6.82
CA GLY A 76 -5.47 -13.91 -7.92
C GLY A 76 -4.48 -13.30 -8.90
N ASP A 77 -3.37 -14.00 -9.10
CA ASP A 77 -2.50 -13.80 -10.24
C ASP A 77 -3.25 -14.21 -11.52
N LEU A 78 -4.25 -13.42 -11.90
CA LEU A 78 -4.95 -13.52 -13.16
C LEU A 78 -4.09 -12.80 -14.20
N GLU A 79 -2.88 -13.33 -14.44
CA GLU A 79 -2.09 -13.10 -15.66
C GLU A 79 -3.05 -12.91 -16.84
N ALA A 80 -2.89 -11.87 -17.67
CA ALA A 80 -3.90 -11.58 -18.70
C ALA A 80 -4.29 -12.85 -19.47
N SER A 81 -5.59 -13.08 -19.73
CA SER A 81 -6.12 -14.31 -20.35
C SER A 81 -5.26 -14.83 -21.54
N PRO A 82 -4.74 -13.96 -22.45
CA PRO A 82 -3.82 -14.39 -23.52
C PRO A 82 -2.47 -14.93 -23.02
N LEU A 83 -1.90 -14.36 -21.95
CA LEU A 83 -0.64 -14.81 -21.35
C LEU A 83 -0.80 -16.21 -20.74
N ARG A 84 -1.94 -16.49 -20.09
CA ARG A 84 -2.21 -17.82 -19.52
C ARG A 84 -2.40 -18.89 -20.59
N GLN A 85 -3.12 -18.57 -21.66
CA GLN A 85 -3.26 -19.46 -22.83
C GLN A 85 -1.91 -19.74 -23.49
N THR A 86 -1.09 -18.70 -23.69
CA THR A 86 0.25 -18.84 -24.28
C THR A 86 1.14 -19.73 -23.41
N ARG A 87 1.11 -19.53 -22.09
CA ARG A 87 1.85 -20.36 -21.14
C ARG A 87 1.37 -21.81 -21.16
N ALA A 88 0.05 -22.04 -21.16
CA ALA A 88 -0.52 -23.38 -21.25
C ALA A 88 -0.06 -24.09 -22.54
N TYR A 89 -0.04 -23.37 -23.66
CA TYR A 89 0.43 -23.89 -24.93
C TYR A 89 1.92 -24.23 -24.93
N GLN A 90 2.78 -23.33 -24.45
CA GLN A 90 4.23 -23.60 -24.31
C GLN A 90 4.48 -24.85 -23.45
N VAL A 91 3.74 -24.97 -22.35
CA VAL A 91 3.84 -26.14 -21.48
C VAL A 91 3.36 -27.42 -22.17
N ALA A 92 2.41 -27.35 -23.10
CA ALA A 92 1.98 -28.49 -23.92
C ALA A 92 3.00 -28.85 -25.01
N GLU A 93 3.64 -27.86 -25.63
CA GLU A 93 4.72 -28.07 -26.61
C GLU A 93 5.94 -28.76 -25.98
N GLU A 94 6.26 -28.44 -24.73
CA GLU A 94 7.31 -29.11 -23.95
C GLU A 94 6.95 -30.54 -23.49
N GLU A 95 5.69 -30.95 -23.62
CA GLU A 95 5.26 -32.30 -23.27
C GLU A 95 5.51 -33.29 -24.40
N GLU A 96 6.49 -34.18 -24.18
CA GLU A 96 6.75 -35.31 -25.05
C GLU A 96 5.53 -36.26 -25.09
N GLY A 97 5.03 -36.52 -26.30
CA GLY A 97 3.94 -37.47 -26.55
C GLY A 97 2.67 -36.89 -27.18
N LEU A 98 2.67 -35.63 -27.57
CA LEU A 98 1.65 -35.05 -28.45
C LEU A 98 2.19 -34.96 -29.88
N SER A 99 1.39 -35.37 -30.85
CA SER A 99 1.66 -35.16 -32.28
C SER A 99 1.37 -33.71 -32.69
N ASP A 100 1.96 -33.26 -33.80
CA ASP A 100 1.75 -31.91 -34.34
C ASP A 100 0.26 -31.60 -34.56
N HIS A 101 -0.52 -32.58 -35.00
CA HIS A 101 -1.96 -32.43 -35.18
C HIS A 101 -2.68 -32.22 -33.84
N GLU A 102 -2.30 -32.98 -32.81
CA GLU A 102 -2.88 -32.82 -31.47
C GLU A 102 -2.53 -31.46 -30.87
N LEU A 103 -1.29 -30.97 -31.04
CA LEU A 103 -0.88 -29.64 -30.59
C LEU A 103 -1.75 -28.52 -31.18
N VAL A 104 -2.09 -28.62 -32.48
CA VAL A 104 -3.00 -27.66 -33.12
C VAL A 104 -4.39 -27.70 -32.48
N THR A 105 -4.90 -28.88 -32.14
CA THR A 105 -6.20 -29.01 -31.45
C THR A 105 -6.12 -28.45 -30.03
N VAL A 106 -5.04 -28.72 -29.29
CA VAL A 106 -4.80 -28.17 -27.95
C VAL A 106 -4.75 -26.64 -27.97
N MET A 107 -4.13 -26.03 -28.99
CA MET A 107 -4.16 -24.58 -29.18
C MET A 107 -5.60 -24.06 -29.30
N LYS A 108 -6.44 -24.71 -30.10
CA LYS A 108 -7.86 -24.34 -30.23
C LYS A 108 -8.62 -24.48 -28.91
N VAL A 109 -8.37 -25.54 -28.15
CA VAL A 109 -8.96 -25.75 -26.81
C VAL A 109 -8.66 -24.57 -25.89
N PHE A 110 -7.40 -24.14 -25.83
CA PHE A 110 -6.99 -23.03 -24.97
C PHE A 110 -7.52 -21.69 -25.46
N GLN A 111 -7.56 -21.45 -26.78
CA GLN A 111 -8.14 -20.24 -27.37
C GLN A 111 -9.64 -20.11 -27.05
N ASN A 112 -10.37 -21.23 -27.13
CA ASN A 112 -11.82 -21.26 -26.92
C ASN A 112 -12.20 -21.09 -25.43
N SER A 113 -11.34 -21.48 -24.50
CA SER A 113 -11.64 -21.42 -23.07
C SER A 113 -10.39 -21.17 -22.23
N THR A 114 -10.32 -19.99 -21.60
CA THR A 114 -9.27 -19.70 -20.61
C THR A 114 -9.35 -20.65 -19.41
N THR A 115 -10.55 -21.13 -19.05
CA THR A 115 -10.76 -22.13 -18.00
C THR A 115 -10.04 -23.45 -18.32
N HIS A 116 -10.01 -23.87 -19.58
CA HIS A 116 -9.28 -25.07 -20.00
C HIS A 116 -7.76 -24.88 -19.87
N ALA A 117 -7.24 -23.71 -20.22
CA ALA A 117 -5.83 -23.40 -20.02
C ALA A 117 -5.45 -23.40 -18.53
N ASP A 118 -6.30 -22.80 -17.68
CA ASP A 118 -6.07 -22.73 -16.23
C ASP A 118 -6.15 -24.13 -15.59
N ALA A 119 -7.14 -24.96 -15.99
CA ALA A 119 -7.27 -26.34 -15.54
C ALA A 119 -6.07 -27.20 -15.96
N TYR A 120 -5.61 -27.04 -17.20
CA TYR A 120 -4.41 -27.71 -17.71
C TYR A 120 -3.18 -27.39 -16.87
N LEU A 121 -2.96 -26.11 -16.57
CA LEU A 121 -1.84 -25.66 -15.75
C LEU A 121 -1.94 -26.09 -14.27
N ALA A 122 -3.14 -26.33 -13.75
CA ALA A 122 -3.34 -26.80 -12.38
C ALA A 122 -2.83 -28.23 -12.15
N PHE A 123 -2.79 -29.06 -13.19
CA PHE A 123 -2.26 -30.42 -13.10
C PHE A 123 -0.72 -30.42 -13.04
N LYS A 124 -0.17 -30.90 -11.92
CA LYS A 124 1.28 -31.02 -11.72
C LYS A 124 1.93 -32.21 -12.46
N ARG A 125 1.13 -33.24 -12.78
CA ARG A 125 1.62 -34.51 -13.37
C ARG A 125 1.37 -34.51 -14.86
N LYS A 126 2.43 -34.65 -15.67
CA LYS A 126 2.35 -34.71 -17.15
C LYS A 126 1.37 -35.78 -17.66
N ALA A 127 1.38 -36.97 -17.07
CA ALA A 127 0.47 -38.05 -17.47
C ALA A 127 -1.01 -37.67 -17.28
N VAL A 128 -1.33 -36.92 -16.23
CA VAL A 128 -2.71 -36.47 -15.95
C VAL A 128 -3.11 -35.36 -16.92
N ARG A 129 -2.18 -34.45 -17.24
CA ARG A 129 -2.39 -33.40 -18.25
C ARG A 129 -2.73 -33.99 -19.61
N ARG A 130 -1.97 -34.99 -20.08
CA ARG A 130 -2.26 -35.68 -21.33
C ARG A 130 -3.61 -36.38 -21.35
N LEU A 131 -3.92 -37.16 -20.30
CA LEU A 131 -5.20 -37.86 -20.22
C LEU A 131 -6.38 -36.87 -20.24
N TRP A 132 -6.22 -35.75 -19.53
CA TRP A 132 -7.23 -34.70 -19.54
C TRP A 132 -7.37 -34.05 -20.92
N LEU A 133 -6.27 -33.70 -21.59
CA LEU A 133 -6.31 -33.15 -22.96
C LEU A 133 -7.00 -34.12 -23.93
N GLN A 134 -6.67 -35.42 -23.87
CA GLN A 134 -7.32 -36.43 -24.70
C GLN A 134 -8.84 -36.48 -24.45
N SER A 135 -9.28 -36.39 -23.20
CA SER A 135 -10.71 -36.37 -22.88
C SER A 135 -11.44 -35.15 -23.45
N ILE A 136 -10.80 -33.98 -23.41
CA ILE A 136 -11.37 -32.74 -23.94
C ILE A 136 -11.40 -32.76 -25.48
N MET A 137 -10.36 -33.32 -26.10
CA MET A 137 -10.31 -33.46 -27.56
C MET A 137 -11.37 -34.43 -28.08
N GLU A 138 -11.61 -35.56 -27.39
CA GLU A 138 -12.69 -36.49 -27.71
C GLU A 138 -14.09 -35.89 -27.48
N GLU A 139 -14.24 -34.97 -26.54
CA GLU A 139 -15.48 -34.20 -26.36
C GLU A 139 -15.71 -33.25 -27.54
N MET A 140 -14.68 -32.52 -27.98
CA MET A 140 -14.79 -31.61 -29.12
C MET A 140 -15.08 -32.30 -30.45
N ASP A 141 -14.66 -33.55 -30.64
CA ASP A 141 -14.95 -34.32 -31.86
C ASP A 141 -16.40 -34.83 -31.91
N ARG A 142 -17.15 -34.74 -30.81
CA ARG A 142 -18.55 -35.19 -30.72
C ARG A 142 -19.58 -34.09 -30.93
N ASP A 143 -19.17 -32.83 -30.84
CA ASP A 143 -20.01 -31.65 -31.06
C ASP A 143 -19.96 -31.16 -32.53
#